data_AF-A0A1J0AG60-F1
#
_entry.id   AF-A0A1J0AG60-F1
#
_cell.length_a   1.000
_cell.length_b   1.000
_cell.length_c   1.000
_cell.angle_alpha   90.00
_cell.angle_beta   90.00
_cell.angle_gamma   90.00
#
_symmetry.space_group_name_H-M   'P 1'
#
loop_
_entity.id
_entity.type
_entity.pdbx_description
1 polymer ?
#
loop_
_entity_poly.entity_id
_entity_poly.type
_entity_poly.pdbx_seq_one_letter_code
_entity_poly.pdbx_strand_id
1 'polypeptide(L)' 'MPYDIEVQHPDEFIICVIDLKPIKVFQAVETIRQRLRNPPMTIDDYLESLLRQGLPQSVSKLCEIYSET' A
#
# COMPACT_ATOMS: atom_id res chain seq x y z
N MET A 1 16.36 -12.04 -24.24
CA MET A 1 16.84 -11.38 -23.00
C MET A 1 16.99 -12.45 -21.94
N PRO A 2 18.10 -12.52 -21.19
CA PRO A 2 18.25 -13.57 -20.18
C PRO A 2 17.28 -13.27 -19.02
N TYR A 3 16.45 -14.26 -18.66
CA TYR A 3 15.51 -14.30 -17.52
C TYR A 3 14.11 -13.68 -17.65
N ASP A 4 13.77 -12.96 -18.73
CA ASP A 4 12.41 -12.39 -18.92
C ASP A 4 11.93 -11.53 -17.72
N ILE A 5 12.86 -10.74 -17.15
CA ILE A 5 12.61 -9.86 -16.01
C ILE A 5 12.44 -8.43 -16.51
N GLU A 6 11.40 -7.75 -16.05
CA GLU A 6 11.11 -6.36 -16.34
C GLU A 6 11.26 -5.48 -15.09
N VAL A 7 11.68 -4.23 -15.29
CA VAL A 7 11.74 -3.24 -14.21
C VAL A 7 10.34 -2.63 -14.04
N GLN A 8 9.80 -2.73 -12.82
CA GLN A 8 8.51 -2.12 -12.47
C GLN A 8 8.68 -1.09 -11.35
N HIS A 9 8.04 0.07 -11.49
CA HIS A 9 8.01 1.07 -10.43
C HIS A 9 7.26 0.51 -9.20
N PRO A 10 7.73 0.73 -7.96
CA PRO A 10 7.11 0.16 -6.77
C PRO A 10 5.65 0.58 -6.59
N ASP A 11 5.31 1.84 -6.88
CA ASP A 11 3.93 2.33 -6.80
C ASP A 11 3.02 1.61 -7.82
N GLU A 12 3.52 1.36 -9.04
CA GLU A 12 2.78 0.64 -10.08
C GLU A 12 2.55 -0.83 -9.69
N PHE A 13 3.58 -1.46 -9.13
CA PHE A 13 3.48 -2.84 -8.63
C PHE A 13 2.43 -2.96 -7.53
N ILE A 14 2.40 -2.03 -6.57
CA ILE A 14 1.46 -2.08 -5.46
C ILE A 14 0.02 -1.90 -5.94
N ILE A 15 -0.25 -1.00 -6.89
CA ILE A 15 -1.57 -0.87 -7.53
C ILE A 15 -2.02 -2.19 -8.13
N CYS A 16 -1.14 -2.84 -8.92
CA CYS A 16 -1.43 -4.14 -9.53
C CYS A 16 -1.82 -5.19 -8.47
N VAL A 17 -1.14 -5.21 -7.32
CA VAL A 17 -1.45 -6.14 -6.21
C VAL A 17 -2.77 -5.78 -5.51
N ILE A 18 -3.05 -4.48 -5.33
CA ILE A 18 -4.34 -3.99 -4.80
C ILE A 18 -5.48 -4.44 -5.70
N ASP A 19 -5.39 -4.20 -7.01
CA ASP A 19 -6.43 -4.58 -7.97
C ASP A 19 -6.62 -6.11 -8.03
N LEU A 20 -5.54 -6.88 -7.88
CA LEU A 20 -5.61 -8.34 -7.91
C LEU A 20 -6.24 -8.94 -6.63
N LYS A 21 -5.97 -8.36 -5.45
CA LYS A 21 -6.38 -8.90 -4.14
C LYS A 21 -6.67 -7.79 -3.10
N PRO A 22 -7.71 -6.95 -3.30
CA PRO A 22 -7.91 -5.75 -2.47
C PRO A 22 -8.10 -6.08 -0.99
N ILE A 23 -8.93 -7.09 -0.67
CA ILE A 23 -9.20 -7.51 0.71
C ILE A 23 -7.92 -8.01 1.41
N LYS A 24 -7.05 -8.74 0.69
CA LYS A 24 -5.80 -9.25 1.30
C LYS A 24 -4.80 -8.13 1.54
N VAL A 25 -4.73 -7.15 0.63
CA VAL A 25 -3.87 -5.98 0.82
C VAL A 25 -4.36 -5.15 2.00
N PHE A 26 -5.67 -4.94 2.13
CA PHE A 26 -6.25 -4.25 3.28
C PHE A 26 -5.88 -4.93 4.62
N GLN A 27 -6.04 -6.26 4.69
CA GLN A 27 -5.63 -7.03 5.88
C GLN A 27 -4.14 -6.91 6.18
N ALA A 28 -3.30 -6.90 5.14
CA ALA A 28 -1.86 -6.71 5.28
C ALA A 28 -1.52 -5.31 5.80
N VAL A 29 -2.15 -4.26 5.26
CA VAL A 29 -1.98 -2.87 5.72
C VAL A 29 -2.35 -2.74 7.19
N GLU A 30 -3.51 -3.26 7.61
CA GLU A 30 -3.93 -3.21 9.01
C GLU A 30 -2.98 -4.01 9.92
N THR A 31 -2.53 -5.18 9.47
CA THR A 31 -1.53 -5.98 10.19
C THR A 31 -0.21 -5.22 10.37
N ILE A 32 0.27 -4.53 9.33
CA ILE A 32 1.49 -3.72 9.39
C ILE A 32 1.30 -2.59 10.41
N ARG A 33 0.19 -1.86 10.34
CA ARG A 33 -0.15 -0.78 11.27
C ARG A 33 -0.16 -1.25 12.72
N GLN A 34 -0.81 -2.39 13.01
CA GLN A 34 -0.90 -2.95 14.37
C GLN A 34 0.46 -3.41 14.93
N ARG A 35 1.44 -3.71 14.07
CA ARG A 35 2.81 -4.08 14.47
C ARG A 35 3.65 -2.86 14.84
N LEU A 36 3.32 -1.68 14.30
CA LEU A 36 3.95 -0.42 14.68
C LEU A 36 3.38 -0.01 16.05
N ARG A 37 4.12 -0.36 17.11
CA ARG A 37 3.73 -0.07 18.50
C ARG A 37 4.49 1.11 19.12
N ASN A 38 5.56 1.57 18.47
CA ASN A 38 6.39 2.66 18.98
C ASN A 38 7.10 3.41 17.82
N PRO A 39 6.54 4.52 17.33
CA PRO A 39 5.23 5.08 17.69
C PRO A 39 4.08 4.24 17.11
N PRO A 40 2.92 4.15 17.79
CA PRO A 40 1.69 3.70 17.15
C PRO A 40 1.32 4.65 16.01
N MET A 41 0.85 4.10 14.89
CA MET A 41 0.41 4.90 13.74
C MET A 41 -1.11 4.82 13.59
N THR A 42 -1.75 5.95 13.29
CA THR A 42 -3.13 6.01 12.76
C THR A 42 -3.15 5.61 11.28
N ILE A 43 -4.35 5.51 10.67
CA ILE A 43 -4.41 5.21 9.22
C ILE A 43 -3.88 6.37 8.41
N ASP A 44 -4.18 7.60 8.84
CA ASP A 44 -3.68 8.82 8.23
C ASP A 44 -2.15 8.92 8.33
N ASP A 45 -1.56 8.61 9.50
CA ASP A 45 -0.09 8.57 9.67
C ASP A 45 0.57 7.57 8.71
N TYR A 46 -0.07 6.42 8.50
CA TYR A 46 0.43 5.39 7.62
C TYR A 46 0.36 5.81 6.15
N LEU A 47 -0.77 6.38 5.71
CA LEU A 47 -0.95 6.88 4.35
C LEU A 47 0.02 8.04 4.04
N GLU A 48 0.21 8.96 5.00
CA GLU A 48 1.20 10.03 4.91
C GLU A 48 2.64 9.47 4.80
N SER A 49 2.95 8.39 5.52
CA SER A 49 4.24 7.72 5.39
C SER A 49 4.46 7.14 3.98
N LEU A 50 3.43 6.55 3.38
CA LEU A 50 3.51 6.04 2.00
C LEU A 50 3.66 7.18 0.98
N LEU A 51 2.99 8.32 1.18
CA LEU A 51 3.21 9.52 0.36
C LEU A 51 4.66 9.98 0.39
N ARG A 52 5.27 10.05 1.58
CA ARG A 52 6.68 10.43 1.75
C ARG A 52 7.66 9.45 1.12
N GLN A 53 7.24 8.20 0.92
CA GLN A 53 8.01 7.15 0.24
C GLN A 53 7.85 7.20 -1.29
N GLY A 54 7.05 8.13 -1.83
CA GLY A 54 6.81 8.24 -3.27
C GLY A 54 5.82 7.21 -3.79
N LEU A 55 4.81 6.86 -2.97
CA LEU A 55 3.73 5.92 -3.34
C LEU A 55 2.35 6.61 -3.44
N PRO A 56 2.20 7.72 -4.21
CA PRO A 56 0.96 8.48 -4.24
C PRO A 56 -0.23 7.73 -4.83
N GLN A 57 -0.02 6.86 -5.81
CA GLN A 57 -1.12 6.11 -6.43
C GLN A 57 -1.64 5.01 -5.51
N SER A 58 -0.72 4.33 -4.81
CA SER A 58 -1.07 3.37 -3.76
C SER A 58 -1.91 4.01 -2.67
N VAL A 59 -1.55 5.24 -2.24
CA VAL A 59 -2.32 6.00 -1.26
C VAL A 59 -3.72 6.31 -1.77
N SER A 60 -3.86 6.79 -3.02
CA SER A 60 -5.16 7.04 -3.62
C SER A 60 -6.06 5.80 -3.60
N LYS A 61 -5.51 4.64 -3.99
CA LYS A 61 -6.25 3.37 -4.02
C LYS A 61 -6.65 2.88 -2.64
N LEU A 62 -5.78 3.03 -1.65
CA LEU A 62 -6.10 2.68 -0.27
C LEU A 62 -7.20 3.60 0.28
N CYS A 63 -7.15 4.91 0.02
CA CYS A 63 -8.20 5.85 0.43
C CYS A 63 -9.58 5.50 -0.13
N GLU A 64 -9.66 5.08 -1.39
CA GLU A 64 -10.91 4.59 -2.01
C GLU A 64 -11.47 3.42 -1.20
N ILE A 65 -10.64 2.42 -0.89
CA ILE A 65 -11.05 1.23 -0.11
C ILE A 65 -11.56 1.62 1.29
N TYR A 66 -10.86 2.51 1.99
CA TYR A 66 -11.30 2.98 3.33
C TYR A 66 -12.58 3.82 3.31
N SER A 67 -12.94 4.41 2.16
CA SER A 67 -14.18 5.18 2.02
C SER A 67 -15.39 4.28 1.74
N GLU A 68 -15.16 3.09 1.19
CA GLU A 68 -16.19 2.11 0.83
C GLU A 68 -16.53 1.11 1.95
N THR A 69 -15.77 1.10 3.05
CA THR A 69 -15.91 0.16 4.19
C THR A 69 -16.47 0.86 5.42
#